data_AF-A0A966Q4N4-F1
#
_entry.id   AF-A0A966Q4N4-F1
#
_cell.length_a   1.000
_cell.length_b   1.000
_cell.length_c   1.000
_cell.angle_alpha   90.00
_cell.angle_beta   90.00
_cell.angle_gamma   90.00
#
_symmetry.space_group_name_H-M   'P 1'
#
loop_
_entity.id
_entity.type
_entity.pdbx_description
1 polymer ?
#
loop_
_entity_poly.entity_id
_entity_poly.type
_entity_poly.pdbx_seq_one_letter_code
_entity_poly.pdbx_strand_id
1 'polypeptide(L)'
;MIQETTSLRKIAALKKRIKVIRGGQGAGKTISILILLINHASSKAGREILILSSELTKMRLTVIKDFVKLMRQIGIYNESRFIAGTLYRFPNGSFIKFIGLDKSDVGKGLRSDVAYFNEVNKIDFESYRQVASRAGQVYADYNPDAEFYIDTDVIGREDCDFLQLTFQDNELLSDNERSEIMLYKHNGFYEDGTIKNNYWANLWNVYGLGNIGNLQGVIFENWNIVNDIPTEAQLLGYGLDFGFTNDPTALISVHKFNSELYIKELIYKTRLTNNDIVQRMIELGVDKYKDIIADSAEPKS
;
A
#
# COMPACT_ATOMS: atom_id res chain seq x y z
N MET A 1 0.81 33.73 -0.95
CA MET A 1 -0.40 33.21 -0.28
C MET A 1 -0.60 31.78 -0.80
N ILE A 2 -0.72 30.77 0.06
CA ILE A 2 -1.03 29.41 -0.40
C ILE A 2 -2.46 29.42 -0.92
N GLN A 3 -2.66 28.99 -2.16
CA GLN A 3 -4.00 28.84 -2.72
C GLN A 3 -4.67 27.63 -2.06
N GLU A 4 -5.88 27.85 -1.54
CA GLU A 4 -6.65 26.83 -0.85
C GLU A 4 -7.28 25.87 -1.87
N THR A 5 -7.05 24.57 -1.69
CA THR A 5 -7.66 23.52 -2.51
C THR A 5 -8.83 22.86 -1.78
N THR A 6 -9.71 22.21 -2.53
CA THR A 6 -10.79 21.39 -1.95
C THR A 6 -10.22 20.23 -1.11
N SER A 7 -9.12 19.60 -1.54
CA SER A 7 -8.39 18.61 -0.74
C SER A 7 -7.97 19.16 0.62
N LEU A 8 -7.38 20.36 0.66
CA LEU A 8 -6.95 20.98 1.92
C LEU A 8 -8.14 21.22 2.86
N ARG A 9 -9.25 21.76 2.35
CA ARG A 9 -10.46 22.00 3.15
C ARG A 9 -11.05 20.71 3.71
N LYS A 10 -11.20 19.68 2.87
CA LYS A 10 -11.75 18.39 3.30
C LYS A 10 -10.89 17.73 4.37
N ILE A 11 -9.56 17.76 4.24
CA ILE A 11 -8.65 17.18 5.24
C ILE A 11 -8.66 18.00 6.53
N ALA A 12 -8.72 19.34 6.44
CA ALA A 12 -8.78 20.22 7.61
C ALA A 12 -10.08 20.04 8.44
N ALA A 13 -11.16 19.58 7.80
CA ALA A 13 -12.44 19.35 8.46
C ALA A 13 -12.50 18.07 9.31
N LEU A 14 -11.53 17.16 9.18
CA LEU A 14 -11.47 15.91 9.95
C LEU A 14 -11.11 16.21 11.41
N LYS A 15 -11.87 15.63 12.36
CA LYS A 15 -11.82 15.99 13.79
C LYS A 15 -11.33 14.86 14.68
N LYS A 16 -11.55 13.60 14.28
CA LYS A 16 -11.20 12.45 15.10
C LYS A 16 -9.70 12.27 15.21
N ARG A 17 -9.28 11.45 16.18
CA ARG A 17 -7.87 11.22 16.49
C ARG A 17 -7.09 10.69 15.29
N ILE A 18 -7.62 9.66 14.64
CA ILE A 18 -7.05 9.03 13.45
C ILE A 18 -7.73 9.61 12.21
N LYS A 19 -6.94 10.00 11.22
CA LYS A 19 -7.39 10.57 9.96
C LYS A 19 -6.75 9.76 8.84
N VAL A 20 -7.57 9.00 8.14
CA VAL A 20 -7.14 8.18 7.00
C VAL A 20 -7.58 8.87 5.72
N ILE A 21 -6.60 9.23 4.89
CA ILE A 21 -6.81 9.92 3.61
C ILE A 21 -6.41 8.98 2.48
N ARG A 22 -7.40 8.39 1.84
CA ARG A 22 -7.22 7.56 0.64
C ARG A 22 -7.44 8.40 -0.59
N GLY A 23 -6.71 8.15 -1.67
CA GLY A 23 -7.04 8.81 -2.93
C GLY A 23 -6.10 8.48 -4.05
N GLY A 24 -6.51 8.83 -5.26
CA GLY A 24 -5.75 8.58 -6.47
C GLY A 24 -4.52 9.48 -6.65
N GLN A 25 -3.90 9.35 -7.82
CA GLN A 25 -2.80 10.20 -8.26
C GLN A 25 -3.27 11.66 -8.34
N GLY A 26 -2.39 12.61 -8.04
CA GLY A 26 -2.71 14.03 -8.16
C GLY A 26 -3.75 14.57 -7.16
N ALA A 27 -4.30 13.76 -6.24
CA ALA A 27 -5.34 14.18 -5.30
C ALA A 27 -4.90 15.22 -4.24
N GLY A 28 -3.62 15.60 -4.19
CA GLY A 28 -3.11 16.65 -3.30
C GLY A 28 -3.03 16.25 -1.82
N LYS A 29 -3.07 14.94 -1.50
CA LYS A 29 -3.07 14.39 -0.13
C LYS A 29 -1.87 14.87 0.70
N THR A 30 -0.67 14.51 0.23
CA THR A 30 0.60 14.77 0.93
C THR A 30 0.83 16.26 1.15
N ILE A 31 0.64 17.09 0.10
CA ILE A 31 0.82 18.55 0.19
C ILE A 31 -0.16 19.18 1.18
N SER A 32 -1.43 18.78 1.13
CA SER A 32 -2.45 19.30 2.05
C SER A 32 -2.14 18.96 3.51
N ILE A 33 -1.75 17.71 3.79
CA ILE A 33 -1.34 17.28 5.14
C ILE A 33 -0.11 18.07 5.59
N LEU A 34 0.91 18.22 4.73
CA LEU A 34 2.11 19.00 5.06
C LEU A 34 1.79 20.45 5.42
N ILE A 35 0.90 21.11 4.68
CA ILE A 35 0.47 22.49 4.99
C ILE A 35 -0.15 22.55 6.40
N LEU A 36 -1.02 21.60 6.74
CA LEU A 36 -1.64 21.54 8.06
C LEU A 36 -0.62 21.27 9.18
N LEU A 37 0.34 20.38 8.96
CA LEU A 37 1.40 20.08 9.94
C LEU A 37 2.35 21.27 10.12
N ILE A 38 2.74 21.94 9.04
CA ILE A 38 3.56 23.17 9.09
C ILE A 38 2.82 24.26 9.88
N ASN A 39 1.53 24.48 9.59
CA ASN A 39 0.71 25.44 10.31
C ASN A 39 0.60 25.06 11.80
N HIS A 40 0.39 23.78 12.11
CA HIS A 40 0.31 23.30 13.50
C HIS A 40 1.63 23.54 14.26
N ALA A 41 2.76 23.18 13.66
CA ALA A 41 4.08 23.38 14.25
C ALA A 41 4.41 24.87 14.44
N SER A 42 3.99 25.72 13.51
CA SER A 42 4.30 27.16 13.53
C SER A 42 3.40 27.95 14.50
N SER A 43 2.12 27.57 14.61
CA SER A 43 1.12 28.29 15.41
C SER A 43 1.05 27.84 16.87
N LYS A 44 1.45 26.59 17.17
CA LYS A 44 1.46 26.04 18.53
C LYS A 44 2.90 25.74 18.95
N ALA A 45 3.31 26.31 20.08
CA ALA A 45 4.65 26.10 20.64
C ALA A 45 4.86 24.68 21.17
N GLY A 46 6.11 24.20 21.12
CA GLY A 46 6.55 22.95 21.74
C GLY A 46 5.91 21.68 21.19
N ARG A 47 5.51 21.65 19.91
CA ARG A 47 4.88 20.47 19.28
C ARG A 47 5.90 19.53 18.66
N GLU A 48 5.73 18.25 18.93
CA GLU A 48 6.51 17.16 18.37
C GLU A 48 5.74 16.48 17.25
N ILE A 49 6.22 16.63 16.00
CA ILE A 49 5.58 16.04 14.83
C ILE A 49 6.55 15.06 14.17
N LEU A 50 6.08 13.83 13.95
CA LEU A 50 6.83 12.78 13.25
C LEU A 50 6.19 12.54 11.89
N ILE A 51 6.99 12.57 10.83
CA ILE A 51 6.60 12.16 9.49
C ILE A 51 7.35 10.87 9.19
N LEU A 52 6.59 9.80 8.96
CA LEU A 52 7.08 8.44 8.81
C LEU A 52 6.81 7.94 7.40
N SER A 53 7.77 7.23 6.83
CA SER A 53 7.61 6.50 5.58
C SER A 53 8.36 5.17 5.67
N SER A 54 8.11 4.25 4.74
CA SER A 54 8.75 2.93 4.73
C SER A 54 10.27 3.03 4.68
N GLU A 55 10.83 4.01 3.95
CA GLU A 55 12.27 4.17 3.78
C GLU A 55 12.72 5.65 3.80
N LEU A 56 13.77 5.95 4.56
CA LEU A 56 14.30 7.32 4.66
C LEU A 56 14.89 7.84 3.34
N THR A 57 15.56 7.00 2.56
CA THR A 57 16.20 7.40 1.29
C THR A 57 15.17 7.92 0.31
N LYS A 58 14.07 7.17 0.12
CA LYS A 58 12.96 7.58 -0.74
C LYS A 58 12.29 8.84 -0.22
N MET A 59 12.06 8.91 1.09
CA MET A 59 11.42 10.06 1.74
C MET A 59 12.19 11.39 1.52
N ARG A 60 13.52 11.34 1.40
CA ARG A 60 14.36 12.53 1.06
C ARG A 60 14.05 13.08 -0.34
N LEU A 61 13.71 12.21 -1.28
CA LEU A 61 13.41 12.58 -2.67
C LEU A 61 11.95 12.99 -2.88
N THR A 62 11.06 12.64 -1.95
CA THR A 62 9.61 12.89 -2.02
C THR A 62 9.16 13.93 -0.97
N VAL A 63 8.57 13.49 0.15
CA VAL A 63 7.88 14.34 1.13
C VAL A 63 8.80 15.38 1.78
N ILE A 64 10.10 15.08 1.99
CA ILE A 64 11.05 16.07 2.52
C ILE A 64 11.28 17.19 1.52
N LYS A 65 11.42 16.85 0.23
CA LYS A 65 11.60 17.83 -0.85
C LYS A 65 10.37 18.73 -0.94
N ASP A 66 9.18 18.16 -0.86
CA ASP A 66 7.91 18.91 -0.86
C ASP A 66 7.78 19.80 0.38
N PHE A 67 8.14 19.30 1.56
CA PHE A 67 8.18 20.09 2.79
C PHE A 67 9.10 21.31 2.65
N VAL A 68 10.34 21.13 2.19
CA VAL A 68 11.28 22.25 2.00
C VAL A 68 10.74 23.24 0.97
N LYS A 69 10.16 22.76 -0.13
CA LYS A 69 9.54 23.62 -1.16
C LYS A 69 8.41 24.46 -0.56
N LEU A 70 7.50 23.85 0.19
CA LEU A 70 6.39 24.56 0.86
C LEU A 70 6.92 25.59 1.86
N MET A 71 7.86 25.21 2.73
CA MET A 71 8.45 26.12 3.71
C MET A 71 9.10 27.35 3.05
N ARG A 72 9.77 27.16 1.90
CA ARG A 72 10.36 28.25 1.11
C ARG A 72 9.30 29.12 0.46
N GLN A 73 8.24 28.53 -0.11
CA GLN A 73 7.12 29.25 -0.70
C GLN A 73 6.35 30.11 0.32
N ILE A 74 6.22 29.62 1.57
CA ILE A 74 5.61 30.36 2.67
C ILE A 74 6.55 31.47 3.19
N GLY A 75 7.85 31.35 2.94
CA GLY A 75 8.87 32.32 3.39
C GLY A 75 9.36 32.09 4.82
N ILE A 76 9.12 30.91 5.40
CA ILE A 76 9.53 30.56 6.78
C ILE A 76 10.69 29.56 6.84
N TYR A 77 11.17 29.09 5.68
CA TYR A 77 12.31 28.19 5.63
C TYR A 77 13.59 28.88 6.10
N ASN A 78 14.37 28.16 6.90
CA ASN A 78 15.70 28.59 7.34
C ASN A 78 16.59 27.35 7.39
N GLU A 79 17.65 27.36 6.61
CA GLU A 79 18.53 26.22 6.40
C GLU A 79 19.27 25.80 7.69
N SER A 80 19.69 26.76 8.51
CA SER A 80 20.37 26.48 9.79
C SER A 80 19.51 25.68 10.79
N ARG A 81 18.19 25.65 10.56
CA ARG A 81 17.23 24.93 11.40
C ARG A 81 16.91 23.55 10.88
N PHE A 82 17.42 23.18 9.71
CA PHE A 82 17.23 21.87 9.13
C PHE A 82 18.44 20.97 9.39
N ILE A 83 18.36 20.22 10.49
CA ILE A 83 19.46 19.43 11.02
C ILE A 83 19.51 18.07 10.30
N ALA A 84 20.68 17.74 9.77
CA ALA A 84 20.97 16.47 9.08
C ALA A 84 19.98 16.10 7.95
N GLY A 85 19.26 17.09 7.41
CA GLY A 85 18.20 16.92 6.42
C GLY A 85 17.05 16.02 6.88
N THR A 86 16.83 15.86 8.19
CA THR A 86 15.79 14.98 8.75
C THR A 86 15.05 15.57 9.95
N LEU A 87 15.51 16.69 10.51
CA LEU A 87 14.84 17.34 11.63
C LEU A 87 14.79 18.85 11.40
N TYR A 88 13.59 19.41 11.29
CA TYR A 88 13.40 20.85 11.18
C TYR A 88 12.88 21.43 12.50
N ARG A 89 13.58 22.43 13.06
CA ARG A 89 13.20 23.10 14.32
C ARG A 89 12.57 24.46 14.09
N PHE A 90 11.35 24.67 14.60
CA PHE A 90 10.65 25.95 14.55
C PHE A 90 11.09 26.89 15.68
N PRO A 91 10.92 28.24 15.54
CA PRO A 91 11.36 29.20 16.56
C PRO A 91 10.67 29.07 17.91
N ASN A 92 9.47 28.51 17.91
CA ASN A 92 8.61 28.33 19.08
C ASN A 92 8.87 27.00 19.81
N GLY A 93 9.98 26.32 19.52
CA GLY A 93 10.35 25.04 20.13
C GLY A 93 9.71 23.80 19.50
N SER A 94 8.77 23.95 18.57
CA SER A 94 8.19 22.83 17.83
C SER A 94 9.20 22.23 16.85
N PHE A 95 9.01 20.97 16.45
CA PHE A 95 9.82 20.34 15.42
C PHE A 95 9.04 19.36 14.56
N ILE A 96 9.53 19.17 13.33
CA ILE A 96 9.12 18.09 12.44
C ILE A 96 10.33 17.20 12.21
N LYS A 97 10.20 15.91 12.56
CA LYS A 97 11.23 14.89 12.35
C LYS A 97 10.76 13.88 11.32
N PHE A 98 11.62 13.62 10.34
CA PHE A 98 11.40 12.65 9.28
C PHE A 98 12.09 11.34 9.64
N ILE A 99 11.33 10.24 9.64
CA ILE A 99 11.78 8.92 10.05
C ILE A 99 11.45 7.89 8.97
N GLY A 100 12.47 7.16 8.49
CA GLY A 100 12.27 5.94 7.70
C GLY A 100 12.17 4.74 8.62
N LEU A 101 11.25 3.82 8.33
CA LEU A 101 11.02 2.59 9.11
C LEU A 101 11.80 1.38 8.57
N ASP A 102 12.76 1.62 7.66
CA ASP A 102 13.59 0.62 6.98
C ASP A 102 14.67 -0.01 7.89
N LYS A 103 14.90 0.56 9.08
CA LYS A 103 15.91 0.08 10.02
C LYS A 103 15.25 -0.59 11.22
N SER A 104 15.74 -1.78 11.57
CA SER A 104 15.36 -2.47 12.79
C SER A 104 15.54 -1.55 14.01
N ASP A 105 14.52 -1.49 14.86
CA ASP A 105 14.38 -0.62 16.05
C ASP A 105 13.98 0.85 15.83
N VAL A 106 13.81 1.32 14.60
CA VAL A 106 13.31 2.68 14.37
C VAL A 106 11.80 2.72 14.55
N GLY A 107 11.33 3.36 15.63
CA GLY A 107 9.89 3.49 15.94
C GLY A 107 9.50 3.11 17.37
N LYS A 108 10.31 2.27 18.03
CA LYS A 108 10.06 1.84 19.41
C LYS A 108 10.16 3.03 20.37
N GLY A 109 9.07 3.28 21.10
CA GLY A 109 9.03 4.29 22.16
C GLY A 109 8.90 5.74 21.69
N LEU A 110 8.72 6.00 20.41
CA LEU A 110 8.51 7.36 19.90
C LEU A 110 7.12 7.86 20.28
N ARG A 111 7.07 8.82 21.21
CA ARG A 111 5.87 9.61 21.53
C ARG A 111 5.88 10.88 20.68
N SER A 112 4.71 11.37 20.30
CA SER A 112 4.57 12.63 19.55
C SER A 112 3.18 13.23 19.73
N ASP A 113 3.06 14.54 19.52
CA ASP A 113 1.75 15.19 19.40
C ASP A 113 1.04 14.71 18.13
N VAL A 114 1.79 14.59 17.02
CA VAL A 114 1.26 14.17 15.72
C VAL A 114 2.20 13.19 15.04
N ALA A 115 1.65 12.07 14.56
CA ALA A 115 2.33 11.14 13.66
C ALA A 115 1.63 11.16 12.29
N TYR A 116 2.41 11.34 11.22
CA TYR A 116 1.94 11.26 9.85
C TYR A 116 2.64 10.12 9.12
N PHE A 117 1.89 9.09 8.74
CA PHE A 117 2.36 7.97 7.93
C PHE A 117 2.12 8.27 6.45
N ASN A 118 3.20 8.56 5.73
CA ASN A 118 3.16 8.77 4.29
C ASN A 118 3.33 7.47 3.52
N GLU A 119 2.45 7.24 2.53
CA GLU A 119 2.34 5.97 1.80
C GLU A 119 2.21 4.78 2.77
N VAL A 120 1.23 4.84 3.68
CA VAL A 120 1.06 3.85 4.76
C VAL A 120 0.86 2.42 4.28
N ASN A 121 0.43 2.22 3.02
CA ASN A 121 0.34 0.92 2.36
C ASN A 121 1.70 0.22 2.20
N LYS A 122 2.82 0.94 2.39
CA LYS A 122 4.20 0.40 2.35
C LYS A 122 4.79 0.17 3.73
N ILE A 123 4.01 0.36 4.79
CA ILE A 123 4.44 0.24 6.18
C ILE A 123 3.73 -0.95 6.78
N ASP A 124 4.45 -1.84 7.47
CA ASP A 124 3.85 -3.00 8.12
C ASP A 124 2.96 -2.59 9.33
N PHE A 125 2.01 -3.45 9.65
CA PHE A 125 1.04 -3.19 10.72
C PHE A 125 1.69 -2.97 12.09
N GLU A 126 2.76 -3.71 12.41
CA GLU A 126 3.41 -3.63 13.71
C GLU A 126 4.10 -2.27 13.90
N SER A 127 4.84 -1.81 12.89
CA SER A 127 5.47 -0.49 12.89
C SER A 127 4.43 0.63 12.99
N TYR A 128 3.33 0.54 12.22
CA TYR A 128 2.22 1.47 12.33
C TYR A 128 1.65 1.50 13.76
N ARG A 129 1.29 0.33 14.31
CA ARG A 129 0.67 0.21 15.63
C ARG A 129 1.55 0.77 16.74
N GLN A 130 2.85 0.50 16.70
CA GLN A 130 3.80 0.96 17.72
C GLN A 130 3.89 2.48 17.80
N VAL A 131 3.90 3.17 16.66
CA VAL A 131 3.98 4.64 16.62
C VAL A 131 2.60 5.27 16.80
N ALA A 132 1.58 4.78 16.10
CA ALA A 132 0.23 5.32 16.13
C ALA A 132 -0.39 5.26 17.53
N SER A 133 -0.14 4.20 18.31
CA SER A 133 -0.63 4.07 19.70
C SER A 133 -0.07 5.13 20.65
N ARG A 134 1.07 5.75 20.33
CA ARG A 134 1.77 6.74 21.18
C ARG A 134 1.61 8.18 20.68
N ALA A 135 0.91 8.37 19.56
CA ALA A 135 0.66 9.68 18.97
C ALA A 135 -0.68 10.27 19.47
N GLY A 136 -0.66 11.58 19.74
CA GLY A 136 -1.87 12.34 20.10
C GLY A 136 -2.85 12.43 18.94
N GLN A 137 -2.36 12.64 17.72
CA GLN A 137 -3.11 12.63 16.46
C GLN A 137 -2.37 11.78 15.42
N VAL A 138 -3.12 11.11 14.54
CA VAL A 138 -2.56 10.28 13.47
C VAL A 138 -3.13 10.72 12.14
N TYR A 139 -2.24 10.97 11.18
CA TYR A 139 -2.57 11.11 9.76
C TYR A 139 -1.98 9.92 9.01
N ALA A 140 -2.71 9.35 8.07
CA ALA A 140 -2.22 8.30 7.20
C ALA A 140 -2.70 8.57 5.77
N ASP A 141 -1.79 8.61 4.80
CA ASP A 141 -2.15 8.74 3.39
C ASP A 141 -1.65 7.55 2.57
N TYR A 142 -2.43 7.16 1.56
CA TYR A 142 -2.06 6.09 0.64
C TYR A 142 -2.82 6.18 -0.69
N ASN A 143 -2.24 5.54 -1.69
CA ASN A 143 -2.93 5.18 -2.92
C ASN A 143 -3.53 3.77 -2.75
N PRO A 144 -4.78 3.54 -3.18
CA PRO A 144 -5.52 2.33 -2.88
C PRO A 144 -5.24 1.19 -3.86
N ASP A 145 -3.96 0.79 -3.97
CA ASP A 145 -3.53 -0.22 -4.94
C ASP A 145 -4.13 -1.61 -4.66
N ALA A 146 -4.23 -1.97 -3.37
CA ALA A 146 -4.86 -3.17 -2.85
C ALA A 146 -5.38 -2.93 -1.43
N GLU A 147 -6.29 -3.79 -0.97
CA GLU A 147 -6.75 -3.79 0.43
C GLU A 147 -5.63 -4.25 1.38
N PHE A 148 -5.54 -3.61 2.55
CA PHE A 148 -4.58 -3.96 3.61
C PHE A 148 -5.13 -3.57 5.00
N TYR A 149 -4.32 -3.75 6.05
CA TYR A 149 -4.76 -3.58 7.44
C TYR A 149 -5.37 -2.20 7.77
N ILE A 150 -5.06 -1.13 7.03
CA ILE A 150 -5.74 0.16 7.26
C ILE A 150 -7.21 0.07 6.83
N ASP A 151 -7.49 -0.55 5.70
CA ASP A 151 -8.85 -0.73 5.19
C ASP A 151 -9.66 -1.69 6.07
N THR A 152 -9.04 -2.74 6.62
CA THR A 152 -9.74 -3.77 7.42
C THR A 152 -9.82 -3.45 8.92
N ASP A 153 -8.75 -2.92 9.51
CA ASP A 153 -8.60 -2.85 10.98
C ASP A 153 -8.66 -1.42 11.53
N VAL A 154 -8.50 -0.42 10.66
CA VAL A 154 -8.44 1.00 11.07
C VAL A 154 -9.66 1.79 10.60
N ILE A 155 -10.01 1.70 9.32
CA ILE A 155 -11.24 2.30 8.79
C ILE A 155 -12.44 1.64 9.47
N GLY A 156 -13.39 2.45 9.95
CA GLY A 156 -14.56 1.99 10.69
C GLY A 156 -14.43 2.05 12.22
N ARG A 157 -13.21 2.25 12.76
CA ARG A 157 -13.03 2.54 14.18
C ARG A 157 -13.75 3.83 14.59
N GLU A 158 -14.27 3.85 15.81
CA GLU A 158 -14.96 5.03 16.36
C GLU A 158 -14.07 6.27 16.40
N ASP A 159 -12.76 6.10 16.64
CA ASP A 159 -11.75 7.16 16.71
C ASP A 159 -11.09 7.51 15.36
N CYS A 160 -11.61 6.98 14.25
CA CYS A 160 -11.10 7.19 12.90
C CYS A 160 -12.08 7.97 12.01
N ASP A 161 -11.58 9.04 11.38
CA ASP A 161 -12.22 9.70 10.24
C ASP A 161 -11.57 9.17 8.96
N PHE A 162 -12.41 8.82 7.99
CA PHE A 162 -11.98 8.36 6.67
C PHE A 162 -12.39 9.37 5.60
N LEU A 163 -11.48 9.69 4.70
CA LEU A 163 -11.69 10.61 3.59
C LEU A 163 -11.11 10.03 2.31
N GLN A 164 -11.94 9.88 1.28
CA GLN A 164 -11.50 9.58 -0.08
C GLN A 164 -11.39 10.88 -0.89
N LEU A 165 -10.27 11.05 -1.57
CA LEU A 165 -9.97 12.17 -2.47
C LEU A 165 -9.66 11.69 -3.88
N THR A 166 -9.95 12.55 -4.84
CA THR A 166 -9.64 12.36 -6.27
C THR A 166 -8.82 13.52 -6.78
N PHE A 167 -8.28 13.39 -8.00
CA PHE A 167 -7.58 14.48 -8.69
C PHE A 167 -8.46 15.72 -8.93
N GLN A 168 -9.79 15.58 -8.88
CA GLN A 168 -10.73 16.70 -9.00
C GLN A 168 -10.75 17.59 -7.75
N ASP A 169 -10.36 17.07 -6.60
CA ASP A 169 -10.27 17.82 -5.35
C ASP A 169 -9.02 18.73 -5.29
N ASN A 170 -8.11 18.60 -6.27
CA ASN A 170 -6.90 19.38 -6.37
C ASN A 170 -6.95 20.36 -7.55
N GLU A 171 -7.32 21.60 -7.26
CA GLU A 171 -7.36 22.70 -8.21
C GLU A 171 -5.96 23.15 -8.69
N LEU A 172 -4.91 22.74 -7.99
CA LEU A 172 -3.51 23.05 -8.33
C LEU A 172 -2.81 21.93 -9.12
N LEU A 173 -3.55 20.90 -9.51
CA LEU A 173 -3.02 19.81 -10.32
C LEU A 173 -2.59 20.33 -11.71
N SER A 174 -1.39 19.96 -12.14
CA SER A 174 -0.89 20.36 -13.46
C SER A 174 -1.73 19.76 -14.58
N ASP A 175 -1.87 20.50 -15.70
CA ASP A 175 -2.63 20.02 -16.87
C ASP A 175 -2.04 18.73 -17.45
N ASN A 176 -0.72 18.56 -17.38
CA ASN A 176 -0.05 17.33 -17.82
C ASN A 176 -0.47 16.13 -16.97
N GLU A 177 -0.38 16.23 -15.65
CA GLU A 177 -0.77 15.15 -14.74
C GLU A 177 -2.27 14.86 -14.81
N ARG A 178 -3.10 15.90 -14.96
CA ARG A 178 -4.54 15.75 -15.22
C ARG A 178 -4.79 14.98 -16.52
N SER A 179 -4.05 15.29 -17.58
CA SER A 179 -4.19 14.63 -18.88
C SER A 179 -3.78 13.16 -18.82
N GLU A 180 -2.72 12.82 -18.08
CA GLU A 180 -2.32 11.42 -17.84
C GLU A 180 -3.39 10.64 -17.09
N ILE A 181 -3.99 11.22 -16.04
CA ILE A 181 -5.08 10.56 -15.31
C ILE A 181 -6.30 10.36 -16.22
N MET A 182 -6.61 11.34 -17.07
CA MET A 182 -7.71 11.23 -18.05
C MET A 182 -7.43 10.20 -19.15
N LEU A 183 -6.16 9.93 -19.48
CA LEU A 183 -5.77 8.88 -20.41
C LEU A 183 -6.20 7.49 -19.90
N TYR A 184 -6.14 7.26 -18.59
CA TYR A 184 -6.63 6.00 -18.00
C TYR A 184 -8.12 5.81 -18.27
N LYS A 185 -8.92 6.88 -18.11
CA LYS A 185 -10.35 6.85 -18.44
C LYS A 185 -10.58 6.56 -19.91
N HIS A 186 -9.89 7.29 -20.79
CA HIS A 186 -10.06 7.20 -22.24
C HIS A 186 -9.68 5.82 -22.79
N ASN A 187 -8.63 5.21 -22.23
CA ASN A 187 -8.19 3.88 -22.63
C ASN A 187 -8.99 2.75 -21.97
N GLY A 188 -9.52 3.00 -20.77
CA GLY A 188 -10.26 2.02 -19.98
C GLY A 188 -11.72 1.88 -20.38
N PHE A 189 -12.36 2.94 -20.89
CA PHE A 189 -13.80 2.98 -21.13
C PHE A 189 -14.17 3.53 -22.51
N TYR A 190 -15.27 3.05 -23.07
CA TYR A 190 -15.99 3.71 -24.16
C TYR A 190 -16.82 4.90 -23.63
N GLU A 191 -17.35 5.73 -24.53
CA GLU A 191 -18.15 6.91 -24.15
C GLU A 191 -19.44 6.56 -23.41
N ASP A 192 -20.00 5.38 -23.66
CA ASP A 192 -21.17 4.84 -22.97
C ASP A 192 -20.87 4.27 -21.56
N GLY A 193 -19.58 4.27 -21.16
CA GLY A 193 -19.12 3.78 -19.86
C GLY A 193 -18.84 2.27 -19.81
N THR A 194 -18.97 1.55 -20.92
CA THR A 194 -18.57 0.12 -20.98
C THR A 194 -17.05 -0.03 -20.97
N ILE A 195 -16.55 -1.13 -20.38
CA ILE A 195 -15.11 -1.37 -20.26
C ILE A 195 -14.53 -1.70 -21.63
N LYS A 196 -13.59 -0.86 -22.07
CA LYS A 196 -12.78 -1.05 -23.28
C LYS A 196 -11.53 -1.89 -22.99
N ASN A 197 -10.92 -1.70 -21.83
CA ASN A 197 -9.73 -2.43 -21.42
C ASN A 197 -9.62 -2.51 -19.89
N ASN A 198 -9.56 -3.74 -19.35
CA ASN A 198 -9.52 -3.98 -17.90
C ASN A 198 -8.31 -3.34 -17.20
N TYR A 199 -7.13 -3.39 -17.82
CA TYR A 199 -5.92 -2.81 -17.24
C TYR A 199 -6.07 -1.29 -17.06
N TRP A 200 -6.47 -0.57 -18.10
CA TRP A 200 -6.67 0.88 -18.04
C TRP A 200 -7.88 1.27 -17.19
N ALA A 201 -8.95 0.46 -17.20
CA ALA A 201 -10.11 0.66 -16.34
C ALA A 201 -9.73 0.54 -14.85
N ASN A 202 -8.87 -0.43 -14.50
CA ASN A 202 -8.36 -0.57 -13.13
C ASN A 202 -7.46 0.62 -12.75
N LEU A 203 -6.57 1.07 -13.65
CA LEU A 203 -5.77 2.28 -13.41
C LEU A 203 -6.65 3.51 -13.16
N TRP A 204 -7.73 3.67 -13.93
CA TRP A 204 -8.70 4.75 -13.70
C TRP A 204 -9.43 4.60 -12.35
N ASN A 205 -9.83 3.38 -11.98
CA ASN A 205 -10.50 3.09 -10.72
C ASN A 205 -9.63 3.46 -9.51
N VAL A 206 -8.34 3.10 -9.55
CA VAL A 206 -7.38 3.39 -8.48
C VAL A 206 -6.92 4.84 -8.51
N TYR A 207 -6.29 5.27 -9.60
CA TYR A 207 -5.60 6.55 -9.69
C TYR A 207 -6.50 7.73 -10.06
N GLY A 208 -7.60 7.49 -10.76
CA GLY A 208 -8.60 8.50 -11.09
C GLY A 208 -9.65 8.67 -9.99
N LEU A 209 -10.29 7.56 -9.59
CA LEU A 209 -11.43 7.57 -8.66
C LEU A 209 -11.03 7.36 -7.19
N GLY A 210 -9.83 6.88 -6.90
CA GLY A 210 -9.38 6.63 -5.53
C GLY A 210 -10.08 5.44 -4.85
N ASN A 211 -10.60 4.50 -5.64
CA ASN A 211 -11.20 3.26 -5.16
C ASN A 211 -10.13 2.17 -4.98
N ILE A 212 -10.39 1.19 -4.11
CA ILE A 212 -9.51 0.02 -3.96
C ILE A 212 -9.39 -0.69 -5.31
N GLY A 213 -8.14 -0.90 -5.73
CA GLY A 213 -7.81 -1.67 -6.91
C GLY A 213 -8.13 -3.14 -6.70
N ASN A 214 -8.48 -3.82 -7.79
CA ASN A 214 -8.41 -5.27 -7.77
C ASN A 214 -6.93 -5.66 -7.73
N LEU A 215 -6.57 -6.67 -6.93
CA LEU A 215 -5.21 -7.24 -6.89
C LEU A 215 -4.73 -7.50 -8.33
N GLN A 216 -3.89 -6.61 -8.86
CA GLN A 216 -3.22 -6.83 -10.13
C GLN A 216 -2.22 -7.96 -9.92
N GLY A 217 -2.51 -9.13 -10.49
CA GLY A 217 -1.68 -10.33 -10.31
C GLY A 217 -2.32 -11.65 -10.69
N VAL A 218 -3.63 -11.72 -10.94
CA VAL A 218 -4.21 -12.90 -11.57
C VAL A 218 -3.83 -12.87 -13.06
N ILE A 219 -2.64 -13.41 -13.38
CA ILE A 219 -2.18 -13.62 -14.77
C ILE A 219 -3.25 -14.34 -15.59
N PHE A 220 -4.10 -15.13 -14.90
CA PHE A 220 -5.27 -15.78 -15.46
C PHE A 220 -6.55 -15.13 -14.92
N GLU A 221 -7.28 -14.42 -15.76
CA GLU A 221 -8.60 -13.87 -15.43
C GLU A 221 -9.75 -14.86 -15.76
N ASN A 222 -9.44 -15.94 -16.51
CA ASN A 222 -10.43 -16.89 -17.02
C ASN A 222 -10.36 -18.24 -16.27
N TRP A 223 -10.66 -18.20 -14.97
CA TRP A 223 -10.76 -19.40 -14.13
C TRP A 223 -11.91 -19.25 -13.15
N ASN A 224 -12.42 -20.37 -12.64
CA ASN A 224 -13.47 -20.41 -11.64
C ASN A 224 -13.09 -21.40 -10.54
N ILE A 225 -13.48 -21.11 -9.29
CA ILE A 225 -13.43 -22.09 -8.20
C ILE A 225 -14.57 -23.07 -8.39
N VAL A 226 -14.26 -24.36 -8.44
CA VAL A 226 -15.24 -25.46 -8.43
C VAL A 226 -15.07 -26.28 -7.16
N ASN A 227 -16.16 -26.86 -6.66
CA ASN A 227 -16.11 -27.65 -5.42
C ASN A 227 -15.33 -28.96 -5.60
N ASP A 228 -15.48 -29.60 -6.76
CA ASP A 228 -14.94 -30.92 -7.05
C ASP A 228 -14.37 -30.99 -8.46
N ILE A 229 -13.32 -31.80 -8.62
CA ILE A 229 -12.80 -32.17 -9.94
C ILE A 229 -13.77 -33.21 -10.54
N PRO A 230 -14.20 -33.08 -11.82
CA PRO A 230 -15.04 -34.07 -12.48
C PRO A 230 -14.45 -35.48 -12.37
N THR A 231 -15.31 -36.48 -12.09
CA THR A 231 -14.88 -37.87 -11.90
C THR A 231 -14.21 -38.47 -13.13
N GLU A 232 -14.58 -38.00 -14.32
CA GLU A 232 -14.03 -38.41 -15.61
C GLU A 232 -12.77 -37.63 -16.00
N ALA A 233 -12.31 -36.69 -15.17
CA ALA A 233 -11.11 -35.91 -15.45
C ALA A 233 -9.84 -36.78 -15.38
N GLN A 234 -9.02 -36.70 -16.42
CA GLN A 234 -7.76 -37.42 -16.48
C GLN A 234 -6.68 -36.69 -15.68
N LEU A 235 -6.06 -37.36 -14.70
CA LEU A 235 -4.86 -36.86 -14.05
C LEU A 235 -3.69 -36.79 -15.04
N LEU A 236 -3.19 -35.58 -15.30
CA LEU A 236 -2.04 -35.34 -16.16
C LEU A 236 -0.72 -35.50 -15.40
N GLY A 237 -0.64 -34.98 -14.18
CA GLY A 237 0.57 -35.01 -13.35
C GLY A 237 0.49 -33.99 -12.21
N TYR A 238 1.64 -33.67 -11.63
CA TYR A 238 1.76 -32.76 -10.50
C TYR A 238 2.75 -31.64 -10.79
N GLY A 239 2.53 -30.49 -10.15
CA GLY A 239 3.46 -29.36 -10.12
C GLY A 239 3.94 -29.12 -8.69
N LEU A 240 5.24 -28.91 -8.52
CA LEU A 240 5.88 -28.67 -7.23
C LEU A 240 6.73 -27.40 -7.27
N ASP A 241 6.58 -26.56 -6.25
CA ASP A 241 7.39 -25.37 -6.01
C ASP A 241 7.98 -25.45 -4.60
N PHE A 242 9.30 -25.44 -4.49
CA PHE A 242 9.99 -25.60 -3.22
C PHE A 242 10.07 -24.26 -2.46
N GLY A 243 9.51 -24.24 -1.25
CA GLY A 243 9.59 -23.12 -0.31
C GLY A 243 9.92 -23.58 1.11
N PHE A 244 10.49 -22.71 1.94
CA PHE A 244 10.85 -23.04 3.33
C PHE A 244 10.47 -21.96 4.36
N THR A 245 11.24 -20.86 4.47
CA THR A 245 11.07 -19.90 5.58
C THR A 245 10.02 -18.83 5.28
N ASN A 246 10.22 -18.08 4.21
CA ASN A 246 9.36 -16.95 3.83
C ASN A 246 8.28 -17.39 2.84
N ASP A 247 8.63 -18.32 1.93
CA ASP A 247 7.75 -18.85 0.90
C ASP A 247 7.29 -20.27 1.26
N PRO A 248 6.02 -20.63 1.06
CA PRO A 248 5.50 -21.97 1.32
C PRO A 248 5.93 -22.97 0.23
N THR A 249 6.12 -24.24 0.60
CA THR A 249 6.13 -25.34 -0.39
C THR A 249 4.72 -25.51 -0.95
N ALA A 250 4.59 -25.53 -2.28
CA ALA A 250 3.32 -25.73 -2.98
C ALA A 250 3.33 -27.00 -3.84
N LEU A 251 2.37 -27.90 -3.64
CA LEU A 251 2.13 -29.07 -4.49
C LEU A 251 0.70 -29.01 -5.04
N ILE A 252 0.57 -29.14 -6.36
CA ILE A 252 -0.72 -29.18 -7.04
C ILE A 252 -0.86 -30.46 -7.87
N SER A 253 -2.09 -30.91 -8.05
CA SER A 253 -2.46 -31.91 -9.06
C SER A 253 -3.17 -31.24 -10.22
N VAL A 254 -2.81 -31.63 -11.45
CA VAL A 254 -3.39 -31.08 -12.69
C VAL A 254 -4.17 -32.17 -13.40
N HIS A 255 -5.45 -31.91 -13.63
CA HIS A 255 -6.36 -32.79 -14.33
C HIS A 255 -6.89 -32.12 -15.60
N LYS A 256 -7.27 -32.93 -16.58
CA LYS A 256 -7.89 -32.46 -17.81
C LYS A 256 -9.24 -33.13 -18.01
N PHE A 257 -10.26 -32.33 -18.25
CA PHE A 257 -11.56 -32.82 -18.68
C PHE A 257 -12.06 -31.92 -19.81
N ASN A 258 -12.48 -32.52 -20.92
CA ASN A 258 -12.77 -31.81 -22.16
C ASN A 258 -11.59 -30.90 -22.58
N SER A 259 -11.87 -29.62 -22.77
CA SER A 259 -10.90 -28.59 -23.16
C SER A 259 -10.43 -27.73 -21.98
N GLU A 260 -10.68 -28.16 -20.74
CA GLU A 260 -10.39 -27.41 -19.52
C GLU A 260 -9.37 -28.13 -18.64
N LEU A 261 -8.62 -27.34 -17.88
CA LEU A 261 -7.71 -27.82 -16.84
C LEU A 261 -8.34 -27.58 -15.47
N TYR A 262 -8.24 -28.59 -14.62
CA TYR A 262 -8.68 -28.55 -13.24
C TYR A 262 -7.45 -28.69 -12.36
N ILE A 263 -7.21 -27.70 -11.51
CA ILE A 263 -6.03 -27.64 -10.64
C ILE A 263 -6.51 -27.75 -9.21
N LYS A 264 -5.91 -28.67 -8.45
CA LYS A 264 -6.19 -28.85 -7.03
C LYS A 264 -4.92 -28.71 -6.22
N GLU A 265 -4.96 -27.81 -5.25
CA GLU A 265 -3.95 -27.68 -4.21
C GLU A 265 -3.95 -28.92 -3.31
N LEU A 266 -2.77 -29.49 -3.11
CA LEU A 266 -2.54 -30.63 -2.22
C LEU A 266 -1.73 -30.22 -0.99
N ILE A 267 -0.72 -29.37 -1.18
CA ILE A 267 0.14 -28.84 -0.11
C ILE A 267 0.34 -27.34 -0.36
N TYR A 268 0.18 -26.53 0.68
CA TYR A 268 0.59 -25.12 0.70
C TYR A 268 1.00 -24.73 2.11
N LYS A 269 2.29 -24.89 2.45
CA LYS A 269 2.78 -24.73 3.83
C LYS A 269 4.27 -24.38 3.91
N THR A 270 4.63 -23.52 4.85
CA THR A 270 6.04 -23.19 5.16
C THR A 270 6.69 -24.23 6.09
N ARG A 271 8.03 -24.23 6.12
CA ARG A 271 8.89 -25.01 7.03
C ARG A 271 8.74 -26.52 6.90
N LEU A 272 8.44 -27.02 5.71
CA LEU A 272 8.50 -28.45 5.42
C LEU A 272 9.91 -28.84 5.00
N THR A 273 10.45 -29.88 5.61
CA THR A 273 11.67 -30.54 5.10
C THR A 273 11.31 -31.48 3.95
N ASN A 274 12.28 -31.88 3.13
CA ASN A 274 12.04 -32.84 2.03
C ASN A 274 11.39 -34.15 2.52
N ASN A 275 11.74 -34.61 3.72
CA ASN A 275 11.10 -35.77 4.33
C ASN A 275 9.63 -35.51 4.67
N ASP A 276 9.31 -34.32 5.20
CA ASP A 276 7.93 -33.93 5.51
C ASP A 276 7.09 -33.84 4.23
N ILE A 277 7.66 -33.30 3.15
CA ILE A 277 7.00 -33.22 1.84
C ILE A 277 6.67 -34.63 1.33
N VAL A 278 7.64 -35.56 1.37
CA VAL A 278 7.45 -36.95 0.93
C VAL A 278 6.38 -37.66 1.77
N GLN A 279 6.42 -37.53 3.10
CA GLN A 279 5.38 -38.12 3.95
C GLN A 279 4.00 -37.57 3.62
N ARG A 280 3.91 -36.26 3.40
CA ARG A 280 2.65 -35.62 3.05
C ARG A 280 2.12 -36.07 1.69
N MET A 281 2.99 -36.27 0.70
CA MET A 281 2.62 -36.84 -0.60
C MET A 281 2.05 -38.26 -0.45
N ILE A 282 2.61 -39.09 0.43
CA ILE A 282 2.09 -40.44 0.72
C ILE A 282 0.71 -40.36 1.37
N GLU A 283 0.53 -39.51 2.39
CA GLU A 283 -0.75 -39.32 3.07
C GLU A 283 -1.86 -38.84 2.12
N LEU A 284 -1.50 -37.98 1.16
CA LEU A 284 -2.44 -37.41 0.19
C LEU A 284 -2.68 -38.33 -1.02
N GLY A 285 -2.04 -39.50 -1.07
CA GLY A 285 -2.23 -40.47 -2.14
C GLY A 285 -1.68 -40.01 -3.49
N VAL A 286 -0.60 -39.22 -3.50
CA VAL A 286 0.08 -38.80 -4.74
C VAL A 286 0.58 -40.03 -5.49
N ASP A 287 0.12 -40.16 -6.74
CA ASP A 287 0.46 -41.29 -7.62
C ASP A 287 1.96 -41.30 -7.95
N LYS A 288 2.65 -42.36 -7.54
CA LYS A 288 4.09 -42.55 -7.72
C LYS A 288 4.50 -42.79 -9.17
N TYR A 289 3.55 -43.11 -10.05
CA TYR A 289 3.81 -43.39 -11.46
C TYR A 289 3.54 -42.18 -12.36
N LYS A 290 3.15 -41.05 -11.78
CA LYS A 290 2.89 -39.80 -12.50
C LYS A 290 4.03 -38.81 -12.27
N ASP A 291 4.31 -38.03 -13.32
CA ASP A 291 5.38 -37.04 -13.26
C ASP A 291 5.05 -35.91 -12.29
N ILE A 292 6.06 -35.51 -11.53
CA ILE A 292 6.06 -34.30 -10.72
C ILE A 292 7.05 -33.33 -11.37
N ILE A 293 6.54 -32.23 -11.91
CA ILE A 293 7.37 -31.19 -12.49
C ILE A 293 7.68 -30.18 -11.38
N ALA A 294 8.96 -30.08 -11.01
CA ALA A 294 9.44 -29.17 -9.98
C ALA A 294 10.26 -28.02 -10.58
N ASP A 295 10.41 -26.93 -9.82
CA ASP A 295 11.31 -25.85 -10.20
C ASP A 295 12.79 -26.30 -10.11
N SER A 296 13.64 -25.72 -10.95
CA SER A 296 15.07 -26.08 -11.04
C SER A 296 15.98 -25.23 -10.16
N ALA A 297 15.42 -24.34 -9.33
CA ALA A 297 16.17 -23.36 -8.56
C ALA A 297 16.72 -23.90 -7.23
N GLU A 298 16.41 -25.16 -6.86
CA GLU A 298 16.94 -25.80 -5.66
C GLU A 298 18.18 -26.67 -5.96
N PRO A 299 19.41 -26.22 -5.67
CA PRO A 299 20.64 -26.95 -6.02
C PRO A 299 20.92 -28.21 -5.16
N LYS A 300 19.93 -28.70 -4.39
CA LYS A 300 20.07 -29.83 -3.47
C LYS A 300 19.09 -30.98 -3.73
N SER A 301 18.23 -30.85 -4.73
CA SER A 301 17.13 -31.78 -5.04
C SER A 301 17.42 -32.59 -6.30
#